data_AF-A0A6H9GL55-F1
#
_entry.id   AF-A0A6H9GL55-F1
#
_cell.length_a   1.000
_cell.length_b   1.000
_cell.length_c   1.000
_cell.angle_alpha   90.00
_cell.angle_beta   90.00
_cell.angle_gamma   90.00
#
_symmetry.space_group_name_H-M   'P 1'
#
loop_
_entity.id
_entity.type
_entity.pdbx_description
1 polymer ?
#
loop_
_entity_poly.entity_id
_entity_poly.type
_entity_poly.pdbx_seq_one_letter_code
_entity_poly.pdbx_strand_id
1 'polypeptide(L)'
;MTGLNFLLRDSLLVASVNNFAIVDYQPDKAGTDGYSDLGFKKVYTPGLSTINRYNVDGSFDSIFVSAGLGDANITVASGLTLGPDGLVYINDQGANSVKKYDVIGNFQGYFLNGTTPDTPEEVVIGQDGTNDYSLYVSSLTGDGVKRYDFETGTLLDHIAFIPGTSTPLSAALMEFDRDGNLYIGGVFSTNQVIKYNPDTKLAETFIASDIAQLIPSGIAFDKVGNLYNGTFSGPTFGLPPTTIAQYSATGQRLDVNFVDNSSNELDISSRVRLFDLNDDGSTEFYVSNFGGSSIMKYLGPDTNTPGASEGAYIADSISGGSLSNPGGLISIPGEAGTKINFTPVQPDGNLGSLTYKIGNTSTVSLDQQVPNLTNALFDNLIGFYRLANAHGAVIDINDANGNGSIEDLLNPGDIGYASSALGQYKTDVLLRLGAEGDTNKNTSVSQFGDVLINGGEYYAPFVIANGGNLLEPGDTLAEGIAKFLDINSQNTAATVDNFWNHEVAYFSFGVANPDGVEHLRSYGNNVFGFEDLPGNLGVSDFDFNDAVFQIIFA
;
A
#
# COMPACT_ATOMS: atom_id res chain seq x y z
N MET A 1 3.49 0.30 -3.96
CA MET A 1 2.83 0.24 -2.63
C MET A 1 1.96 -1.02 -2.51
N THR A 2 2.53 -2.18 -2.83
CA THR A 2 1.93 -3.50 -2.59
C THR A 2 3.00 -4.35 -1.95
N GLY A 3 2.90 -4.53 -0.64
CA GLY A 3 3.90 -5.28 0.13
C GLY A 3 3.41 -5.64 1.52
N LEU A 4 2.57 -4.82 2.14
CA LEU A 4 2.15 -5.11 3.51
C LEU A 4 0.74 -4.67 3.95
N ASN A 5 -0.02 -3.96 3.10
CA ASN A 5 -1.46 -3.74 3.33
C ASN A 5 -2.29 -5.06 3.40
N PHE A 6 -1.67 -6.19 3.07
CA PHE A 6 -2.32 -7.46 2.78
C PHE A 6 -2.07 -8.56 3.82
N LEU A 7 -1.37 -8.20 4.88
CA LEU A 7 -0.70 -9.11 5.81
C LEU A 7 -1.52 -9.29 7.11
N LEU A 8 -2.57 -8.48 7.23
CA LEU A 8 -3.70 -8.58 8.18
C LEU A 8 -4.99 -8.93 7.42
N ARG A 9 -4.94 -9.96 6.58
CA ARG A 9 -6.11 -10.39 5.81
C ARG A 9 -7.10 -11.02 6.80
N ASP A 10 -7.95 -10.20 7.40
CA ASP A 10 -9.13 -10.70 8.12
C ASP A 10 -10.36 -10.67 7.21
N SER A 11 -10.42 -9.70 6.29
CA SER A 11 -11.53 -9.55 5.37
C SER A 11 -11.13 -8.97 4.02
N LEU A 12 -11.97 -9.22 3.02
CA LEU A 12 -11.92 -8.63 1.69
C LEU A 12 -13.11 -7.70 1.51
N LEU A 13 -12.87 -6.53 0.93
CA LEU A 13 -13.94 -5.67 0.42
C LEU A 13 -14.00 -5.77 -1.09
N VAL A 14 -15.21 -6.00 -1.60
CA VAL A 14 -15.48 -6.08 -3.03
C VAL A 14 -16.57 -5.09 -3.40
N ALA A 15 -16.29 -4.23 -4.36
CA ALA A 15 -17.29 -3.37 -4.97
C ALA A 15 -18.19 -4.18 -5.91
N SER A 16 -19.50 -4.09 -5.71
CA SER A 16 -20.52 -4.69 -6.57
C SER A 16 -21.30 -3.58 -7.28
N VAL A 17 -21.27 -3.57 -8.62
CA VAL A 17 -21.95 -2.58 -9.45
C VAL A 17 -23.29 -3.15 -9.91
N ASN A 18 -24.29 -3.00 -9.06
CA ASN A 18 -25.61 -3.55 -9.33
C ASN A 18 -26.30 -2.79 -10.49
N ASN A 19 -26.84 -3.54 -11.44
CA ASN A 19 -27.62 -3.04 -12.59
C ASN A 19 -26.86 -2.11 -13.55
N PHE A 20 -25.65 -2.51 -13.93
CA PHE A 20 -24.89 -1.89 -15.01
C PHE A 20 -25.57 -2.12 -16.37
N ALA A 21 -25.87 -1.05 -17.11
CA ALA A 21 -26.37 -1.12 -18.47
C ALA A 21 -25.54 -0.22 -19.40
N ILE A 22 -25.04 -0.80 -20.49
CA ILE A 22 -24.48 -0.06 -21.61
C ILE A 22 -25.61 0.20 -22.60
N VAL A 23 -25.87 1.47 -22.88
CA VAL A 23 -27.01 1.87 -23.73
C VAL A 23 -26.55 2.21 -25.15
N ASP A 24 -25.24 2.37 -25.36
CA ASP A 24 -24.65 2.54 -26.70
C ASP A 24 -23.23 1.94 -26.71
N TYR A 25 -23.04 0.85 -27.44
CA TYR A 25 -21.75 0.27 -27.79
C TYR A 25 -21.68 0.21 -29.31
N GLN A 26 -20.85 1.07 -29.92
CA GLN A 26 -20.73 1.23 -31.37
C GLN A 26 -19.33 0.77 -31.82
N PRO A 27 -19.08 -0.55 -31.96
CA PRO A 27 -17.76 -1.07 -32.34
C PRO A 27 -17.32 -0.69 -33.77
N ASP A 28 -18.28 -0.26 -34.60
CA ASP A 28 -18.14 0.02 -36.03
C ASP A 28 -17.70 1.46 -36.36
N LYS A 29 -17.43 2.29 -35.36
CA LYS A 29 -16.89 3.65 -35.52
C LYS A 29 -15.47 3.86 -35.01
N ALA A 30 -14.70 2.80 -34.74
CA ALA A 30 -13.26 2.96 -34.50
C ALA A 30 -12.66 3.86 -35.59
N GLY A 31 -12.23 5.07 -35.21
CA GLY A 31 -11.64 6.03 -36.14
C GLY A 31 -10.38 5.47 -36.77
N THR A 32 -9.74 6.24 -37.65
CA THR A 32 -8.45 5.84 -38.26
C THR A 32 -7.31 5.64 -37.23
N ASP A 33 -7.54 6.02 -35.97
CA ASP A 33 -6.66 5.80 -34.82
C ASP A 33 -7.05 4.60 -33.95
N GLY A 34 -8.21 3.95 -34.16
CA GLY A 34 -8.58 2.66 -33.58
C GLY A 34 -9.23 2.68 -32.17
N TYR A 35 -9.21 3.80 -31.44
CA TYR A 35 -9.58 3.80 -30.00
C TYR A 35 -10.56 4.91 -29.59
N SER A 36 -10.61 6.04 -30.30
CA SER A 36 -11.27 7.28 -29.86
C SER A 36 -12.81 7.29 -29.89
N ASP A 37 -13.46 6.24 -30.43
CA ASP A 37 -14.92 6.21 -30.64
C ASP A 37 -15.61 4.97 -30.02
N LEU A 38 -14.98 4.31 -29.03
CA LEU A 38 -15.65 3.28 -28.22
C LEU A 38 -16.67 3.92 -27.24
N GLY A 39 -17.50 4.85 -27.71
CA GLY A 39 -18.37 5.73 -26.91
C GLY A 39 -19.35 4.99 -25.99
N PHE A 40 -18.86 4.52 -24.85
CA PHE A 40 -19.67 3.89 -23.81
C PHE A 40 -20.53 4.95 -23.13
N LYS A 41 -21.78 5.10 -23.59
CA LYS A 41 -22.78 5.82 -22.79
C LYS A 41 -23.34 4.87 -21.74
N LYS A 42 -22.77 4.93 -20.55
CA LYS A 42 -23.24 4.18 -19.38
C LYS A 42 -24.48 4.86 -18.81
N VAL A 43 -25.53 4.08 -18.54
CA VAL A 43 -26.69 4.56 -17.78
C VAL A 43 -26.65 3.88 -16.43
N TYR A 44 -26.44 4.68 -15.41
CA TYR A 44 -26.44 4.24 -14.02
C TYR A 44 -27.75 4.64 -13.37
N THR A 45 -28.37 3.69 -12.67
CA THR A 45 -29.45 4.03 -11.75
C THR A 45 -28.83 4.50 -10.43
N PRO A 46 -29.24 5.65 -9.87
CA PRO A 46 -28.70 6.16 -8.61
C PRO A 46 -28.79 5.17 -7.43
N GLY A 47 -27.74 5.11 -6.62
CA GLY A 47 -27.75 4.43 -5.32
C GLY A 47 -27.73 2.90 -5.35
N LEU A 48 -27.07 2.28 -6.33
CA LEU A 48 -27.14 0.83 -6.52
C LEU A 48 -25.89 0.06 -6.12
N SER A 49 -24.71 0.67 -6.02
CA SER A 49 -23.53 -0.09 -5.62
C SER A 49 -23.61 -0.55 -4.17
N THR A 50 -23.23 -1.80 -3.93
CA THR A 50 -22.88 -2.28 -2.59
C THR A 50 -21.38 -2.48 -2.51
N ILE A 51 -20.84 -2.30 -1.31
CA ILE A 51 -19.52 -2.82 -0.97
C ILE A 51 -19.77 -3.98 -0.03
N ASN A 52 -19.38 -5.18 -0.44
CA ASN A 52 -19.59 -6.40 0.31
C ASN A 52 -18.29 -6.79 1.02
N ARG A 53 -18.40 -7.27 2.26
CA ARG A 53 -17.32 -7.83 3.04
C ARG A 53 -17.36 -9.36 3.00
N TYR A 54 -16.20 -9.95 2.78
CA TYR A 54 -15.99 -11.41 2.78
C TYR A 54 -14.86 -11.76 3.72
N ASN A 55 -14.90 -12.97 4.28
CA ASN A 55 -13.79 -13.57 4.96
C ASN A 55 -12.70 -14.01 3.96
N VAL A 56 -11.51 -14.32 4.46
CA VAL A 56 -10.36 -14.79 3.67
C VAL A 56 -10.56 -16.15 3.01
N ASP A 57 -11.56 -16.91 3.44
CA ASP A 57 -11.96 -18.14 2.74
C ASP A 57 -12.95 -17.87 1.59
N GLY A 58 -13.31 -16.61 1.32
CA GLY A 58 -14.27 -16.20 0.30
C GLY A 58 -15.73 -16.27 0.75
N SER A 59 -16.00 -16.67 1.99
CA SER A 59 -17.37 -16.67 2.53
C SER A 59 -17.86 -15.25 2.79
N PHE A 60 -19.14 -14.99 2.51
CA PHE A 60 -19.73 -13.68 2.79
C PHE A 60 -19.88 -13.45 4.29
N ASP A 61 -19.43 -12.28 4.75
CA ASP A 61 -19.58 -11.84 6.13
C ASP A 61 -20.75 -10.85 6.26
N SER A 62 -20.63 -9.69 5.62
CA SER A 62 -21.57 -8.58 5.82
C SER A 62 -21.59 -7.58 4.66
N ILE A 63 -22.60 -6.71 4.64
CA ILE A 63 -22.63 -5.56 3.73
C ILE A 63 -21.87 -4.41 4.40
N PHE A 64 -20.75 -4.01 3.83
CA PHE A 64 -19.91 -2.91 4.32
C PHE A 64 -20.53 -1.54 3.98
N VAL A 65 -20.97 -1.36 2.72
CA VAL A 65 -21.77 -0.19 2.32
C VAL A 65 -23.00 -0.70 1.59
N SER A 66 -24.17 -0.28 2.08
CA SER A 66 -25.46 -0.64 1.51
C SER A 66 -25.78 0.18 0.25
N ALA A 67 -26.53 -0.43 -0.67
CA ALA A 67 -27.19 0.29 -1.75
C ALA A 67 -28.26 1.20 -1.15
N GLY A 68 -28.39 2.41 -1.68
CA GLY A 68 -29.35 3.38 -1.20
C GLY A 68 -29.14 4.77 -1.78
N LEU A 69 -30.10 5.64 -1.50
CA LEU A 69 -30.02 7.05 -1.84
C LEU A 69 -29.62 7.81 -0.58
N GLY A 70 -28.48 8.49 -0.61
CA GLY A 70 -27.99 9.28 0.53
C GLY A 70 -26.49 9.53 0.46
N ASP A 71 -26.00 10.47 1.27
CA ASP A 71 -24.58 10.84 1.30
C ASP A 71 -23.67 9.66 1.66
N ALA A 72 -24.14 8.76 2.54
CA ALA A 72 -23.39 7.58 2.96
C ALA A 72 -23.39 6.43 1.93
N ASN A 73 -24.27 6.46 0.92
CA ASN A 73 -24.36 5.41 -0.09
C ASN A 73 -23.51 5.73 -1.31
N ILE A 74 -23.22 4.74 -2.16
CA ILE A 74 -22.43 4.93 -3.37
C ILE A 74 -23.31 4.67 -4.60
N THR A 75 -23.29 5.59 -5.56
CA THR A 75 -24.05 5.42 -6.80
C THR A 75 -23.38 4.38 -7.69
N VAL A 76 -22.08 4.54 -7.95
CA VAL A 76 -21.27 3.59 -8.73
C VAL A 76 -19.88 3.51 -8.13
N ALA A 77 -19.56 2.37 -7.51
CA ALA A 77 -18.25 2.09 -6.96
C ALA A 77 -17.43 1.26 -7.97
N SER A 78 -16.35 1.83 -8.51
CA SER A 78 -15.43 1.09 -9.39
C SER A 78 -14.07 0.81 -8.76
N GLY A 79 -13.58 1.68 -7.89
CA GLY A 79 -12.32 1.56 -7.16
C GLY A 79 -12.47 1.89 -5.68
N LEU A 80 -11.62 1.27 -4.88
CA LEU A 80 -11.50 1.52 -3.46
C LEU A 80 -10.07 1.25 -3.01
N THR A 81 -9.64 1.93 -1.95
CA THR A 81 -8.31 1.76 -1.37
C THR A 81 -8.35 2.01 0.14
N LEU A 82 -7.44 1.36 0.87
CA LEU A 82 -7.24 1.60 2.30
C LEU A 82 -6.17 2.69 2.47
N GLY A 83 -6.52 3.76 3.20
CA GLY A 83 -5.61 4.84 3.49
C GLY A 83 -4.69 4.56 4.69
N PRO A 84 -3.60 5.32 4.83
CA PRO A 84 -2.66 5.23 5.95
C PRO A 84 -3.31 5.62 7.30
N ASP A 85 -4.38 6.41 7.27
CA ASP A 85 -5.28 6.71 8.40
C ASP A 85 -6.23 5.53 8.74
N GLY A 86 -6.08 4.42 8.03
CA GLY A 86 -6.88 3.21 8.07
C GLY A 86 -8.30 3.37 7.55
N LEU A 87 -8.68 4.51 6.95
CA LEU A 87 -10.02 4.68 6.39
C LEU A 87 -10.08 4.06 4.99
N VAL A 88 -11.26 3.58 4.60
CA VAL A 88 -11.50 3.10 3.24
C VAL A 88 -12.01 4.26 2.40
N TYR A 89 -11.30 4.52 1.31
CA TYR A 89 -11.60 5.57 0.33
C TYR A 89 -12.23 4.92 -0.88
N ILE A 90 -13.40 5.41 -1.30
CA ILE A 90 -14.18 4.81 -2.38
C ILE A 90 -14.60 5.90 -3.35
N ASN A 91 -14.34 5.72 -4.65
CA ASN A 91 -14.85 6.65 -5.65
C ASN A 91 -16.35 6.38 -5.89
N ASP A 92 -17.11 7.44 -6.06
CA ASP A 92 -18.46 7.40 -6.57
C ASP A 92 -18.48 8.05 -7.96
N GLN A 93 -18.48 7.21 -8.99
CA GLN A 93 -18.49 7.66 -10.38
C GLN A 93 -19.78 8.40 -10.73
N GLY A 94 -20.91 8.02 -10.14
CA GLY A 94 -22.20 8.65 -10.43
C GLY A 94 -22.37 10.01 -9.76
N ALA A 95 -21.71 10.22 -8.62
CA ALA A 95 -21.76 11.48 -7.88
C ALA A 95 -20.54 12.39 -8.09
N ASN A 96 -19.53 11.97 -8.87
CA ASN A 96 -18.23 12.64 -8.98
C ASN A 96 -17.70 13.02 -7.58
N SER A 97 -17.44 12.00 -6.75
CA SER A 97 -16.94 12.19 -5.40
C SER A 97 -16.00 11.07 -4.97
N VAL A 98 -15.22 11.32 -3.91
CA VAL A 98 -14.49 10.28 -3.16
C VAL A 98 -14.97 10.34 -1.72
N LYS A 99 -15.39 9.21 -1.18
CA LYS A 99 -16.02 9.07 0.15
C LYS A 99 -15.13 8.26 1.09
N LYS A 100 -15.20 8.58 2.39
CA LYS A 100 -14.43 7.94 3.46
C LYS A 100 -15.33 7.09 4.34
N TYR A 101 -14.86 5.90 4.68
CA TYR A 101 -15.52 4.97 5.60
C TYR A 101 -14.51 4.46 6.62
N ASP A 102 -14.96 4.18 7.83
CA ASP A 102 -14.14 3.37 8.74
C ASP A 102 -14.12 1.90 8.29
N VAL A 103 -13.27 1.10 8.92
CA VAL A 103 -13.13 -0.32 8.57
C VAL A 103 -14.35 -1.17 8.92
N ILE A 104 -15.42 -0.64 9.51
CA ILE A 104 -16.66 -1.38 9.78
C ILE A 104 -17.79 -0.90 8.84
N GLY A 105 -17.53 0.09 8.00
CA GLY A 105 -18.46 0.59 6.97
C GLY A 105 -19.24 1.84 7.39
N ASN A 106 -18.90 2.46 8.53
CA ASN A 106 -19.54 3.73 8.91
C ASN A 106 -18.96 4.88 8.08
N PHE A 107 -19.85 5.66 7.47
CA PHE A 107 -19.48 6.83 6.67
C PHE A 107 -18.86 7.93 7.54
N GLN A 108 -17.67 8.38 7.15
CA GLN A 108 -16.89 9.41 7.84
C GLN A 108 -16.90 10.77 7.11
N GLY A 109 -17.64 10.86 6.00
CA GLY A 109 -17.74 12.08 5.18
C GLY A 109 -17.05 11.95 3.82
N TYR A 110 -17.07 13.06 3.09
CA TYR A 110 -16.41 13.18 1.79
C TYR A 110 -14.91 13.42 1.98
N PHE A 111 -14.09 12.79 1.14
CA PHE A 111 -12.72 13.24 0.88
C PHE A 111 -12.73 14.33 -0.20
N LEU A 112 -13.42 14.07 -1.32
CA LEU A 112 -13.60 15.02 -2.42
C LEU A 112 -15.09 15.12 -2.78
N ASN A 113 -15.60 16.35 -2.89
CA ASN A 113 -16.97 16.64 -3.30
C ASN A 113 -16.97 17.92 -4.15
N GLY A 114 -17.08 17.78 -5.48
CA GLY A 114 -17.04 18.90 -6.43
C GLY A 114 -15.65 19.32 -6.92
N THR A 115 -14.59 18.68 -6.45
CA THR A 115 -13.20 18.88 -6.92
C THR A 115 -12.59 17.64 -7.57
N THR A 116 -13.32 16.52 -7.60
CA THR A 116 -12.89 15.28 -8.29
C THR A 116 -12.79 15.49 -9.80
N PRO A 117 -12.03 14.64 -10.52
CA PRO A 117 -12.22 14.53 -11.94
C PRO A 117 -13.64 14.07 -12.31
N ASP A 118 -14.05 14.36 -13.54
CA ASP A 118 -15.30 13.84 -14.09
C ASP A 118 -15.21 12.32 -14.28
N THR A 119 -16.28 11.60 -13.91
CA THR A 119 -16.37 10.13 -14.01
C THR A 119 -15.17 9.41 -13.37
N PRO A 120 -14.92 9.60 -12.06
CA PRO A 120 -13.79 8.97 -11.40
C PRO A 120 -13.88 7.44 -11.51
N GLU A 121 -12.77 6.75 -11.78
CA GLU A 121 -12.77 5.30 -12.03
C GLU A 121 -11.93 4.49 -11.03
N GLU A 122 -10.77 4.99 -10.65
CA GLU A 122 -9.96 4.38 -9.60
C GLU A 122 -9.43 5.46 -8.66
N VAL A 123 -9.27 5.06 -7.41
CA VAL A 123 -8.64 5.83 -6.36
C VAL A 123 -7.50 5.00 -5.79
N VAL A 124 -6.30 5.56 -5.77
CA VAL A 124 -5.13 4.98 -5.11
C VAL A 124 -4.45 6.02 -4.25
N ILE A 125 -3.73 5.56 -3.24
CA ILE A 125 -2.95 6.42 -2.36
C ILE A 125 -1.48 6.04 -2.57
N GLY A 126 -0.68 7.06 -2.87
CA GLY A 126 0.75 7.00 -3.15
C GLY A 126 1.53 7.72 -2.07
N GLN A 127 2.72 7.24 -1.71
CA GLN A 127 3.70 8.09 -1.04
C GLN A 127 4.38 8.88 -2.13
N ASP A 128 4.49 10.19 -1.94
CA ASP A 128 5.18 11.05 -2.88
C ASP A 128 6.24 11.87 -2.15
N GLY A 129 7.46 11.80 -2.66
CA GLY A 129 8.62 12.50 -2.16
C GLY A 129 8.98 12.07 -0.75
N THR A 130 9.71 12.95 -0.07
CA THR A 130 10.22 12.73 1.28
C THR A 130 9.12 12.88 2.34
N ASN A 131 8.07 12.04 2.29
CA ASN A 131 7.25 11.53 3.40
C ASN A 131 5.72 11.77 3.39
N ASP A 132 5.08 12.39 2.41
CA ASP A 132 3.61 12.55 2.42
C ASP A 132 2.88 11.52 1.56
N TYR A 133 1.62 11.28 1.91
CA TYR A 133 0.70 10.56 1.06
C TYR A 133 -0.05 11.56 0.16
N SER A 134 -0.26 11.21 -1.10
CA SER A 134 -1.28 11.84 -1.94
C SER A 134 -2.31 10.82 -2.37
N LEU A 135 -3.52 11.33 -2.59
CA LEU A 135 -4.59 10.58 -3.22
C LEU A 135 -4.62 10.88 -4.71
N TYR A 136 -4.68 9.84 -5.52
CA TYR A 136 -4.77 9.92 -6.97
C TYR A 136 -6.15 9.45 -7.41
N VAL A 137 -6.78 10.20 -8.31
CA VAL A 137 -8.07 9.83 -8.92
C VAL A 137 -7.96 9.87 -10.43
N SER A 138 -8.27 8.75 -11.09
CA SER A 138 -8.30 8.63 -12.54
C SER A 138 -9.66 9.04 -13.11
N SER A 139 -9.68 9.44 -14.38
CA SER A 139 -10.89 9.83 -15.13
C SER A 139 -11.04 9.08 -16.45
N LEU A 140 -12.25 8.60 -16.73
CA LEU A 140 -12.58 8.01 -18.02
C LEU A 140 -12.79 9.04 -19.15
N THR A 141 -12.92 10.33 -18.85
CA THR A 141 -13.39 11.35 -19.81
C THR A 141 -12.33 12.40 -20.20
N GLY A 142 -11.05 12.02 -20.22
CA GLY A 142 -9.97 12.89 -20.70
C GLY A 142 -9.38 13.84 -19.65
N ASP A 143 -9.86 13.77 -18.41
CA ASP A 143 -9.37 14.54 -17.26
C ASP A 143 -8.06 13.96 -16.68
N GLY A 144 -7.60 12.83 -17.22
CA GLY A 144 -6.37 12.17 -16.85
C GLY A 144 -6.39 11.61 -15.43
N VAL A 145 -5.29 11.81 -14.71
CA VAL A 145 -5.16 11.50 -13.29
C VAL A 145 -4.94 12.79 -12.52
N LYS A 146 -5.76 13.05 -11.50
CA LYS A 146 -5.58 14.20 -10.59
C LYS A 146 -4.99 13.72 -9.28
N ARG A 147 -4.00 14.46 -8.77
CA ARG A 147 -3.29 14.20 -7.51
C ARG A 147 -3.68 15.22 -6.47
N TYR A 148 -4.01 14.76 -5.27
CA TYR A 148 -4.51 15.58 -4.17
C TYR A 148 -3.68 15.34 -2.92
N ASP A 149 -3.42 16.42 -2.19
CA ASP A 149 -2.87 16.36 -0.84
C ASP A 149 -3.79 15.52 0.05
N PHE A 150 -3.24 14.47 0.67
CA PHE A 150 -4.06 13.51 1.41
C PHE A 150 -4.67 14.07 2.70
N GLU A 151 -4.04 15.07 3.33
CA GLU A 151 -4.56 15.64 4.57
C GLU A 151 -5.66 16.67 4.30
N THR A 152 -5.44 17.54 3.32
CA THR A 152 -6.28 18.71 3.05
C THR A 152 -7.31 18.49 1.94
N GLY A 153 -7.11 17.48 1.09
CA GLY A 153 -7.90 17.24 -0.12
C GLY A 153 -7.69 18.30 -1.21
N THR A 154 -6.64 19.12 -1.10
CA THR A 154 -6.32 20.15 -2.09
C THR A 154 -5.72 19.54 -3.34
N LEU A 155 -6.11 20.01 -4.52
CA LEU A 155 -5.52 19.54 -5.79
C LEU A 155 -4.08 20.05 -5.88
N LEU A 156 -3.13 19.13 -6.02
CA LEU A 156 -1.71 19.41 -6.17
C LEU A 156 -1.36 19.62 -7.65
N ASP A 157 -1.59 18.60 -8.47
CA ASP A 157 -1.36 18.62 -9.91
C ASP A 157 -2.16 17.53 -10.65
N HIS A 158 -1.87 17.34 -11.94
CA HIS A 158 -2.52 16.36 -12.79
C HIS A 158 -1.57 15.78 -13.86
N ILE A 159 -1.87 14.56 -14.29
CA ILE A 159 -1.35 13.94 -15.51
C ILE A 159 -2.47 13.98 -16.56
N ALA A 160 -2.53 15.04 -17.38
CA ALA A 160 -3.67 15.30 -18.28
C ALA A 160 -3.48 14.80 -19.71
N PHE A 161 -2.25 14.46 -20.14
CA PHE A 161 -1.96 14.14 -21.53
C PHE A 161 -1.15 12.85 -21.65
N ILE A 162 -1.34 12.16 -22.77
CA ILE A 162 -0.50 11.02 -23.14
C ILE A 162 0.94 11.52 -23.36
N PRO A 163 1.96 10.89 -22.74
CA PRO A 163 3.36 11.31 -22.85
C PRO A 163 3.80 11.56 -24.29
N GLY A 164 4.44 12.70 -24.53
CA GLY A 164 4.94 13.09 -25.86
C GLY A 164 3.87 13.54 -26.86
N THR A 165 2.61 13.69 -26.44
CA THR A 165 1.50 14.16 -27.30
C THR A 165 0.73 15.31 -26.67
N SER A 166 -0.22 15.89 -27.40
CA SER A 166 -1.21 16.85 -26.88
C SER A 166 -2.60 16.22 -26.70
N THR A 167 -2.71 14.89 -26.77
CA THR A 167 -3.99 14.19 -26.68
C THR A 167 -4.36 14.00 -25.21
N PRO A 168 -5.56 14.43 -24.77
CA PRO A 168 -6.01 14.24 -23.40
C PRO A 168 -5.99 12.75 -23.00
N LEU A 169 -5.57 12.50 -21.77
CA LEU A 169 -5.50 11.15 -21.22
C LEU A 169 -6.86 10.77 -20.62
N SER A 170 -7.49 9.73 -21.14
CA SER A 170 -8.50 8.98 -20.41
C SER A 170 -7.79 7.83 -19.70
N ALA A 171 -7.92 7.77 -18.39
CA ALA A 171 -7.27 6.79 -17.52
C ALA A 171 -8.33 5.99 -16.77
N ALA A 172 -8.16 4.67 -16.74
CA ALA A 172 -8.99 3.82 -15.91
C ALA A 172 -8.26 3.46 -14.64
N LEU A 173 -7.17 2.69 -14.76
CA LEU A 173 -6.56 2.06 -13.61
C LEU A 173 -5.20 2.60 -13.23
N MET A 174 -4.87 2.41 -11.96
CA MET A 174 -3.69 2.92 -11.32
C MET A 174 -3.15 1.91 -10.31
N GLU A 175 -1.85 1.70 -10.30
CA GLU A 175 -1.17 0.89 -9.29
C GLU A 175 0.25 1.43 -9.06
N PHE A 176 0.71 1.43 -7.82
CA PHE A 176 2.07 1.86 -7.48
C PHE A 176 3.02 0.67 -7.43
N ASP A 177 4.16 0.74 -8.11
CA ASP A 177 5.25 -0.22 -7.90
C ASP A 177 5.92 -0.03 -6.52
N ARG A 178 6.91 -0.88 -6.22
CA ARG A 178 7.67 -0.84 -4.94
C ARG A 178 8.55 0.41 -4.82
N ASP A 179 8.93 1.00 -5.95
CA ASP A 179 9.79 2.19 -6.03
C ASP A 179 8.99 3.50 -5.97
N GLY A 180 7.67 3.44 -5.77
CA GLY A 180 6.81 4.62 -5.70
C GLY A 180 6.42 5.21 -7.05
N ASN A 181 6.64 4.50 -8.16
CA ASN A 181 6.13 4.94 -9.46
C ASN A 181 4.69 4.48 -9.66
N LEU A 182 3.85 5.40 -10.15
CA LEU A 182 2.46 5.16 -10.51
C LEU A 182 2.34 4.64 -11.93
N TYR A 183 1.69 3.51 -12.13
CA TYR A 183 1.38 2.95 -13.44
C TYR A 183 -0.07 3.20 -13.76
N ILE A 184 -0.32 3.85 -14.89
CA ILE A 184 -1.63 4.35 -15.29
C ILE A 184 -2.05 3.62 -16.57
N GLY A 185 -3.14 2.88 -16.50
CA GLY A 185 -3.79 2.26 -17.65
C GLY A 185 -4.58 3.29 -18.43
N GLY A 186 -4.07 3.69 -19.59
CA GLY A 186 -4.81 4.51 -20.54
C GLY A 186 -5.95 3.71 -21.18
N VAL A 187 -7.08 4.37 -21.38
CA VAL A 187 -8.28 3.80 -22.01
C VAL A 187 -8.90 4.81 -22.97
N PHE A 188 -9.56 4.36 -24.03
CA PHE A 188 -10.26 5.16 -25.06
C PHE A 188 -9.37 6.13 -25.86
N SER A 189 -8.60 7.01 -25.21
CA SER A 189 -7.66 7.90 -25.89
C SER A 189 -6.33 7.21 -26.25
N THR A 190 -6.00 6.14 -25.53
CA THR A 190 -4.87 5.24 -25.76
C THR A 190 -5.14 3.92 -25.06
N ASN A 191 -4.35 2.89 -25.34
CA ASN A 191 -4.29 1.65 -24.58
C ASN A 191 -2.92 1.46 -23.90
N GLN A 192 -2.05 2.47 -23.95
CA GLN A 192 -0.74 2.42 -23.32
C GLN A 192 -0.85 2.32 -21.79
N VAL A 193 0.15 1.68 -21.17
CA VAL A 193 0.40 1.85 -19.74
C VAL A 193 1.50 2.90 -19.58
N ILE A 194 1.21 3.92 -18.79
CA ILE A 194 2.11 5.06 -18.54
C ILE A 194 2.73 4.87 -17.17
N LYS A 195 4.05 4.99 -17.05
CA LYS A 195 4.77 5.07 -15.77
C LYS A 195 4.97 6.54 -15.43
N TYR A 196 4.56 6.93 -14.23
CA TYR A 196 4.68 8.27 -13.69
C TYR A 196 5.43 8.24 -12.36
N ASN A 197 6.51 9.00 -12.27
CA ASN A 197 7.21 9.19 -11.01
C ASN A 197 6.71 10.49 -10.36
N PRO A 198 6.06 10.43 -9.18
CA PRO A 198 5.42 11.59 -8.57
C PRO A 198 6.38 12.65 -8.03
N ASP A 199 7.65 12.28 -7.82
CA ASP A 199 8.66 13.15 -7.23
C ASP A 199 9.31 14.01 -8.30
N THR A 200 9.75 13.36 -9.37
CA THR A 200 10.36 13.98 -10.55
C THR A 200 9.33 14.54 -11.52
N LYS A 201 8.06 14.13 -11.36
CA LYS A 201 6.94 14.41 -12.27
C LYS A 201 7.15 13.89 -13.69
N LEU A 202 8.06 12.95 -13.88
CA LEU A 202 8.35 12.35 -15.18
C LEU A 202 7.27 11.32 -15.51
N ALA A 203 6.68 11.45 -16.70
CA ALA A 203 5.74 10.51 -17.26
C ALA A 203 6.31 9.93 -18.56
N GLU A 204 6.35 8.60 -18.67
CA GLU A 204 6.82 7.88 -19.85
C GLU A 204 5.91 6.71 -20.21
N THR A 205 5.94 6.30 -21.47
CA THR A 205 5.25 5.08 -21.90
C THR A 205 6.01 3.86 -21.39
N PHE A 206 5.37 3.08 -20.53
CA PHE A 206 5.90 1.81 -20.03
C PHE A 206 5.55 0.65 -20.96
N ILE A 207 4.26 0.52 -21.31
CA ILE A 207 3.79 -0.46 -22.31
C ILE A 207 3.26 0.30 -23.51
N ALA A 208 3.87 0.05 -24.67
CA ALA A 208 3.51 0.67 -25.93
C ALA A 208 2.17 0.15 -26.47
N SER A 209 1.49 0.96 -27.29
CA SER A 209 0.13 0.70 -27.76
C SER A 209 0.00 -0.55 -28.62
N ASP A 210 1.05 -0.91 -29.34
CA ASP A 210 1.12 -2.06 -30.26
C ASP A 210 1.23 -3.40 -29.54
N ILE A 211 1.67 -3.40 -28.28
CA ILE A 211 1.81 -4.61 -27.44
C ILE A 211 0.84 -4.65 -26.25
N ALA A 212 0.19 -3.52 -25.95
CA ALA A 212 -0.81 -3.41 -24.89
C ALA A 212 -2.12 -4.16 -25.22
N GLN A 213 -2.86 -4.53 -24.17
CA GLN A 213 -4.25 -4.98 -24.27
C GLN A 213 -5.15 -3.90 -24.90
N LEU A 214 -6.29 -4.27 -25.50
CA LEU A 214 -7.15 -3.33 -26.24
C LEU A 214 -7.78 -2.26 -25.34
N ILE A 215 -8.35 -2.68 -24.21
CA ILE A 215 -8.92 -1.80 -23.19
C ILE A 215 -8.30 -2.23 -21.87
N PRO A 216 -7.07 -1.80 -21.53
CA PRO A 216 -6.36 -2.27 -20.34
C PRO A 216 -7.24 -2.18 -19.09
N SER A 217 -7.28 -3.27 -18.34
CA SER A 217 -8.05 -3.35 -17.10
C SER A 217 -7.28 -4.07 -16.00
N GLY A 218 -7.33 -3.62 -14.75
CA GLY A 218 -6.46 -4.15 -13.70
C GLY A 218 -4.97 -3.89 -13.97
N ILE A 219 -4.23 -3.46 -12.97
CA ILE A 219 -2.77 -3.51 -12.99
C ILE A 219 -2.36 -4.15 -11.66
N ALA A 220 -1.42 -5.08 -11.72
CA ALA A 220 -0.80 -5.64 -10.54
C ALA A 220 0.63 -6.08 -10.85
N PHE A 221 1.47 -6.09 -9.82
CA PHE A 221 2.88 -6.46 -9.92
C PHE A 221 3.16 -7.73 -9.12
N ASP A 222 4.04 -8.59 -9.63
CA ASP A 222 4.65 -9.63 -8.81
C ASP A 222 5.85 -9.09 -8.02
N LYS A 223 6.47 -9.96 -7.20
CA LYS A 223 7.65 -9.64 -6.39
C LYS A 223 8.89 -9.25 -7.18
N VAL A 224 9.00 -9.63 -8.46
CA VAL A 224 10.14 -9.31 -9.32
C VAL A 224 9.87 -8.13 -10.25
N GLY A 225 8.71 -7.48 -10.11
CA GLY A 225 8.33 -6.28 -10.85
C GLY A 225 7.69 -6.55 -12.22
N ASN A 226 7.30 -7.78 -12.56
CA ASN A 226 6.51 -8.02 -13.76
C ASN A 226 5.10 -7.47 -13.57
N LEU A 227 4.55 -6.89 -14.64
CA LEU A 227 3.23 -6.28 -14.67
C LEU A 227 2.22 -7.25 -15.28
N TYR A 228 1.08 -7.42 -14.61
CA TYR A 228 -0.08 -8.15 -15.11
C TYR A 228 -1.23 -7.18 -15.41
N ASN A 229 -1.79 -7.25 -16.61
CA ASN A 229 -3.00 -6.49 -16.94
C ASN A 229 -4.03 -7.34 -17.69
N GLY A 230 -5.28 -7.17 -17.32
CA GLY A 230 -6.44 -7.68 -18.03
C GLY A 230 -6.90 -6.75 -19.15
N THR A 231 -8.07 -7.08 -19.69
CA THR A 231 -8.78 -6.20 -20.63
C THR A 231 -10.26 -6.08 -20.26
N PHE A 232 -10.81 -4.86 -20.32
CA PHE A 232 -12.24 -4.59 -20.15
C PHE A 232 -12.99 -4.86 -21.46
N SER A 233 -12.76 -6.04 -22.04
CA SER A 233 -13.32 -6.46 -23.32
C SER A 233 -13.58 -7.96 -23.27
N GLY A 234 -14.84 -8.38 -23.43
CA GLY A 234 -15.18 -9.78 -23.28
C GLY A 234 -16.53 -10.18 -23.89
N PRO A 235 -16.96 -11.43 -23.70
CA PRO A 235 -18.19 -11.99 -24.24
C PRO A 235 -19.47 -11.19 -23.96
N THR A 236 -19.60 -10.53 -22.80
CA THR A 236 -20.73 -9.63 -22.50
C THR A 236 -20.86 -8.50 -23.54
N PHE A 237 -19.77 -8.11 -24.21
CA PHE A 237 -19.76 -7.13 -25.31
C PHE A 237 -19.70 -7.77 -26.71
N GLY A 238 -19.89 -9.09 -26.81
CA GLY A 238 -19.76 -9.82 -28.07
C GLY A 238 -18.33 -9.89 -28.61
N LEU A 239 -17.33 -9.68 -27.75
CA LEU A 239 -15.92 -9.72 -28.08
C LEU A 239 -15.30 -11.09 -27.74
N PRO A 240 -14.07 -11.39 -28.22
CA PRO A 240 -13.36 -12.62 -27.86
C PRO A 240 -13.19 -12.79 -26.34
N PRO A 241 -12.89 -14.01 -25.87
CA PRO A 241 -12.65 -14.28 -24.45
C PRO A 241 -11.60 -13.34 -23.87
N THR A 242 -11.86 -12.81 -22.67
CA THR A 242 -10.92 -11.96 -21.94
C THR A 242 -9.62 -12.71 -21.67
N THR A 243 -8.49 -12.01 -21.72
CA THR A 243 -7.19 -12.55 -21.37
C THR A 243 -6.51 -11.67 -20.33
N ILE A 244 -5.49 -12.22 -19.67
CA ILE A 244 -4.57 -11.45 -18.84
C ILE A 244 -3.18 -11.55 -19.44
N ALA A 245 -2.57 -10.42 -19.71
CA ALA A 245 -1.20 -10.30 -20.18
C ALA A 245 -0.20 -10.24 -19.04
N GLN A 246 1.04 -10.60 -19.35
CA GLN A 246 2.21 -10.38 -18.49
C GLN A 246 3.28 -9.61 -19.26
N TYR A 247 3.90 -8.64 -18.59
CA TYR A 247 5.00 -7.84 -19.11
C TYR A 247 6.15 -7.85 -18.11
N SER A 248 7.38 -7.71 -18.59
CA SER A 248 8.56 -7.59 -17.77
C SER A 248 8.53 -6.31 -16.95
N ALA A 249 9.42 -6.22 -15.96
CA ALA A 249 9.75 -4.97 -15.26
C ALA A 249 10.22 -3.83 -16.18
N THR A 250 10.50 -4.12 -17.46
CA THR A 250 10.88 -3.15 -18.50
C THR A 250 9.78 -2.93 -19.55
N GLY A 251 8.57 -3.43 -19.32
CA GLY A 251 7.40 -3.22 -20.18
C GLY A 251 7.34 -4.09 -21.44
N GLN A 252 8.21 -5.11 -21.56
CA GLN A 252 8.19 -6.04 -22.69
C GLN A 252 7.18 -7.17 -22.44
N ARG A 253 6.39 -7.54 -23.45
CA ARG A 253 5.45 -8.67 -23.35
C ARG A 253 6.23 -9.98 -23.16
N LEU A 254 5.93 -10.75 -22.11
CA LEU A 254 6.75 -11.92 -21.72
C LEU A 254 6.26 -13.27 -22.26
N ASP A 255 4.96 -13.49 -22.49
CA ASP A 255 4.43 -14.79 -22.91
C ASP A 255 3.17 -14.69 -23.82
N VAL A 256 2.70 -15.84 -24.33
CA VAL A 256 1.25 -16.03 -24.60
C VAL A 256 0.50 -15.78 -23.28
N ASN A 257 -0.63 -15.08 -23.34
CA ASN A 257 -1.38 -14.58 -22.17
C ASN A 257 -1.23 -15.42 -20.88
N PHE A 258 -0.88 -14.76 -19.77
CA PHE A 258 -0.82 -15.36 -18.44
C PHE A 258 -2.10 -16.13 -18.11
N VAL A 259 -3.25 -15.50 -18.33
CA VAL A 259 -4.54 -16.21 -18.40
C VAL A 259 -5.03 -16.19 -19.84
N ASP A 260 -5.07 -17.36 -20.47
CA ASP A 260 -5.59 -17.54 -21.84
C ASP A 260 -7.12 -17.62 -21.91
N ASN A 261 -7.76 -17.93 -20.77
CA ASN A 261 -9.20 -18.11 -20.60
C ASN A 261 -9.83 -19.06 -21.62
N SER A 262 -9.12 -20.12 -21.98
CA SER A 262 -9.61 -21.18 -22.86
C SER A 262 -10.85 -21.89 -22.33
N SER A 263 -11.09 -21.85 -21.01
CA SER A 263 -12.28 -22.38 -20.34
C SER A 263 -13.52 -21.48 -20.44
N ASN A 264 -13.38 -20.22 -20.89
CA ASN A 264 -14.43 -19.18 -20.90
C ASN A 264 -15.07 -18.90 -19.52
N GLU A 265 -14.33 -19.12 -18.43
CA GLU A 265 -14.82 -18.84 -17.08
C GLU A 265 -14.72 -17.35 -16.72
N LEU A 266 -13.81 -16.62 -17.36
CA LEU A 266 -13.66 -15.18 -17.23
C LEU A 266 -14.41 -14.46 -18.35
N ASP A 267 -15.43 -13.68 -18.02
CA ASP A 267 -16.15 -12.87 -19.00
C ASP A 267 -15.36 -11.59 -19.28
N ILE A 268 -15.30 -10.66 -18.33
CA ILE A 268 -14.50 -9.42 -18.42
C ILE A 268 -13.63 -9.29 -17.16
N SER A 269 -12.35 -9.02 -17.35
CA SER A 269 -11.47 -8.64 -16.24
C SER A 269 -11.70 -7.17 -15.95
N SER A 270 -12.27 -6.80 -14.80
CA SER A 270 -12.37 -5.40 -14.41
C SER A 270 -11.19 -4.96 -13.55
N ARG A 271 -10.70 -5.86 -12.70
CA ARG A 271 -9.56 -5.65 -11.80
C ARG A 271 -8.74 -6.93 -11.71
N VAL A 272 -7.44 -6.76 -11.58
CA VAL A 272 -6.46 -7.81 -11.31
C VAL A 272 -5.76 -7.44 -10.02
N ARG A 273 -5.60 -8.41 -9.12
CA ARG A 273 -4.93 -8.23 -7.82
C ARG A 273 -4.05 -9.43 -7.53
N LEU A 274 -2.83 -9.16 -7.09
CA LEU A 274 -1.88 -10.16 -6.60
C LEU A 274 -1.70 -9.93 -5.10
N PHE A 275 -1.66 -11.02 -4.34
CA PHE A 275 -1.35 -11.00 -2.91
C PHE A 275 -0.15 -11.92 -2.67
N ASP A 276 1.00 -11.37 -2.27
CA ASP A 276 2.29 -12.07 -2.20
C ASP A 276 2.46 -12.95 -0.92
N LEU A 277 1.37 -13.38 -0.27
CA LEU A 277 1.38 -13.68 1.17
C LEU A 277 0.76 -15.03 1.56
N ASN A 278 1.36 -16.12 1.09
CA ASN A 278 1.22 -17.42 1.77
C ASN A 278 2.49 -17.69 2.60
N ASP A 279 2.36 -18.39 3.73
CA ASP A 279 3.50 -18.83 4.58
C ASP A 279 4.58 -19.62 3.79
N ASP A 280 4.22 -20.10 2.60
CA ASP A 280 5.09 -20.86 1.68
C ASP A 280 5.77 -19.99 0.60
N GLY A 281 5.56 -18.67 0.61
CA GLY A 281 6.14 -17.71 -0.33
C GLY A 281 5.48 -17.66 -1.71
N SER A 282 4.29 -18.26 -1.87
CA SER A 282 3.51 -18.22 -3.12
C SER A 282 2.60 -16.99 -3.22
N THR A 283 2.40 -16.52 -4.46
CA THR A 283 1.53 -15.39 -4.78
C THR A 283 0.13 -15.87 -5.13
N GLU A 284 -0.89 -15.27 -4.54
CA GLU A 284 -2.28 -15.50 -4.94
C GLU A 284 -2.74 -14.51 -6.00
N PHE A 285 -3.46 -14.98 -7.02
CA PHE A 285 -3.87 -14.17 -8.16
C PHE A 285 -5.39 -14.12 -8.28
N TYR A 286 -5.97 -12.92 -8.15
CA TYR A 286 -7.42 -12.71 -8.18
C TYR A 286 -7.85 -11.77 -9.29
N VAL A 287 -9.03 -12.05 -9.85
CA VAL A 287 -9.61 -11.27 -10.94
C VAL A 287 -11.07 -11.01 -10.66
N SER A 288 -11.46 -9.73 -10.69
CA SER A 288 -12.87 -9.35 -10.66
C SER A 288 -13.48 -9.64 -12.03
N ASN A 289 -14.36 -10.65 -12.07
CA ASN A 289 -15.01 -11.14 -13.29
C ASN A 289 -16.32 -10.38 -13.53
N PHE A 290 -16.20 -9.25 -14.20
CA PHE A 290 -17.31 -8.43 -14.62
C PHE A 290 -18.15 -9.15 -15.68
N GLY A 291 -19.48 -9.06 -15.61
CA GLY A 291 -20.39 -9.89 -16.42
C GLY A 291 -20.57 -11.30 -15.85
N GLY A 292 -19.48 -11.97 -15.46
CA GLY A 292 -19.52 -13.28 -14.78
C GLY A 292 -19.94 -13.23 -13.31
N SER A 293 -19.94 -12.05 -12.69
CA SER A 293 -20.42 -11.80 -11.33
C SER A 293 -19.72 -12.64 -10.24
N SER A 294 -18.41 -12.82 -10.39
CA SER A 294 -17.56 -13.57 -9.45
C SER A 294 -16.21 -12.91 -9.23
N ILE A 295 -15.50 -13.32 -8.17
CA ILE A 295 -14.05 -13.16 -8.08
C ILE A 295 -13.43 -14.50 -8.45
N MET A 296 -12.62 -14.52 -9.50
CA MET A 296 -11.89 -15.70 -9.97
C MET A 296 -10.52 -15.77 -9.30
N LYS A 297 -10.05 -16.99 -9.03
CA LYS A 297 -8.69 -17.24 -8.53
C LYS A 297 -7.89 -18.04 -9.55
N TYR A 298 -6.62 -17.71 -9.66
CA TYR A 298 -5.66 -18.37 -10.53
C TYR A 298 -4.39 -18.69 -9.76
N LEU A 299 -3.68 -19.71 -10.21
CA LEU A 299 -2.35 -20.02 -9.70
C LEU A 299 -1.37 -18.88 -10.01
N GLY A 300 -0.60 -18.48 -9.01
CA GLY A 300 0.33 -17.34 -9.10
C GLY A 300 1.52 -17.55 -10.04
N PRO A 301 2.28 -16.46 -10.32
CA PRO A 301 3.48 -16.46 -11.16
C PRO A 301 4.58 -17.43 -10.74
N ASP A 302 4.64 -17.72 -9.45
CA ASP A 302 5.66 -18.53 -8.78
C ASP A 302 5.28 -20.02 -8.65
N THR A 303 4.20 -20.44 -9.32
CA THR A 303 3.74 -21.84 -9.34
C THR A 303 4.27 -22.62 -10.55
N ASN A 304 4.09 -23.94 -10.56
CA ASN A 304 4.49 -24.80 -11.69
C ASN A 304 3.62 -24.63 -12.95
N THR A 305 2.41 -24.09 -12.80
CA THR A 305 1.47 -23.83 -13.89
C THR A 305 0.81 -22.46 -13.71
N PRO A 306 1.59 -21.37 -13.87
CA PRO A 306 1.09 -20.02 -13.63
C PRO A 306 -0.11 -19.67 -14.49
N GLY A 307 -1.09 -18.97 -13.91
CA GLY A 307 -2.29 -18.51 -14.61
C GLY A 307 -3.34 -19.58 -14.88
N ALA A 308 -3.16 -20.82 -14.42
CA ALA A 308 -4.21 -21.83 -14.47
C ALA A 308 -5.35 -21.49 -13.51
N SER A 309 -6.60 -21.68 -13.96
CA SER A 309 -7.80 -21.38 -13.17
C SER A 309 -7.94 -22.31 -11.97
N GLU A 310 -8.19 -21.72 -10.80
CA GLU A 310 -8.66 -22.42 -9.60
C GLU A 310 -10.19 -22.32 -9.43
N GLY A 311 -10.86 -21.65 -10.37
CA GLY A 311 -12.30 -21.42 -10.38
C GLY A 311 -12.74 -20.14 -9.67
N ALA A 312 -14.04 -20.04 -9.42
CA ALA A 312 -14.62 -18.92 -8.69
C ALA A 312 -14.30 -19.03 -7.19
N TYR A 313 -13.56 -18.05 -6.68
CA TYR A 313 -13.26 -17.92 -5.25
C TYR A 313 -14.41 -17.28 -4.48
N ILE A 314 -15.02 -16.22 -5.04
CA ILE A 314 -16.33 -15.70 -4.60
C ILE A 314 -17.31 -15.90 -5.74
N ALA A 315 -18.36 -16.68 -5.50
CA ALA A 315 -19.37 -17.03 -6.50
C ALA A 315 -20.59 -16.08 -6.51
N ASP A 316 -21.31 -16.07 -7.63
CA ASP A 316 -22.51 -15.25 -7.88
C ASP A 316 -23.69 -15.54 -6.93
N SER A 317 -23.73 -16.75 -6.35
CA SER A 317 -24.90 -17.34 -5.69
C SER A 317 -24.70 -17.53 -4.17
N ILE A 318 -23.90 -16.68 -3.55
CA ILE A 318 -23.73 -16.67 -2.09
C ILE A 318 -24.93 -15.96 -1.44
N SER A 319 -25.60 -16.64 -0.51
CA SER A 319 -26.75 -16.10 0.22
C SER A 319 -26.40 -14.79 0.93
N GLY A 320 -27.08 -13.70 0.57
CA GLY A 320 -26.93 -12.38 1.19
C GLY A 320 -25.75 -11.54 0.67
N GLY A 321 -24.85 -12.15 -0.12
CA GLY A 321 -23.59 -11.56 -0.57
C GLY A 321 -23.30 -11.74 -2.06
N SER A 322 -24.32 -11.98 -2.89
CA SER A 322 -24.15 -12.05 -4.33
C SER A 322 -23.43 -10.82 -4.88
N LEU A 323 -22.45 -11.05 -5.74
CA LEU A 323 -21.81 -10.00 -6.53
C LEU A 323 -22.61 -9.76 -7.81
N SER A 324 -22.56 -8.54 -8.30
CA SER A 324 -22.99 -8.17 -9.65
C SER A 324 -21.93 -7.27 -10.23
N ASN A 325 -21.35 -7.68 -11.37
CA ASN A 325 -20.35 -6.88 -12.08
C ASN A 325 -19.25 -6.32 -11.17
N PRO A 326 -18.51 -7.21 -10.46
CA PRO A 326 -17.56 -6.76 -9.45
C PRO A 326 -16.49 -5.84 -10.04
N GLY A 327 -16.14 -4.81 -9.28
CA GLY A 327 -15.10 -3.83 -9.59
C GLY A 327 -13.89 -4.02 -8.67
N GLY A 328 -13.50 -2.95 -7.98
CA GLY A 328 -12.44 -2.94 -6.98
C GLY A 328 -12.50 -4.08 -5.96
N LEU A 329 -11.34 -4.63 -5.65
CA LEU A 329 -11.08 -5.63 -4.61
C LEU A 329 -9.87 -5.15 -3.79
N ILE A 330 -10.03 -5.10 -2.47
CA ILE A 330 -8.95 -4.84 -1.51
C ILE A 330 -9.08 -5.78 -0.32
N SER A 331 -7.97 -6.05 0.39
CA SER A 331 -8.03 -6.57 1.75
C SER A 331 -8.18 -5.43 2.73
N ILE A 332 -8.75 -5.73 3.89
CA ILE A 332 -8.74 -4.86 5.05
C ILE A 332 -8.46 -5.67 6.33
N PRO A 333 -7.84 -5.05 7.34
CA PRO A 333 -7.75 -5.63 8.68
C PRO A 333 -9.16 -5.79 9.29
N GLY A 334 -9.28 -6.76 10.19
CA GLY A 334 -10.49 -7.05 10.95
C GLY A 334 -10.68 -6.03 12.05
N GLU A 335 -11.69 -6.22 12.92
CA GLU A 335 -11.98 -5.31 14.03
C GLU A 335 -10.88 -5.31 15.10
N ALA A 336 -9.70 -4.78 14.79
CA ALA A 336 -8.73 -4.34 15.77
C ALA A 336 -9.15 -2.94 16.25
N GLY A 337 -9.11 -2.75 17.58
CA GLY A 337 -9.72 -1.66 18.32
C GLY A 337 -9.47 -0.24 17.81
N THR A 338 -10.38 0.64 18.22
CA THR A 338 -10.39 2.10 18.13
C THR A 338 -9.06 2.75 17.73
N LYS A 339 -9.04 3.37 16.55
CA LYS A 339 -7.92 4.17 16.07
C LYS A 339 -7.69 5.40 16.95
N ILE A 340 -6.43 5.64 17.29
CA ILE A 340 -5.92 6.99 17.56
C ILE A 340 -5.40 7.53 16.22
N ASN A 341 -5.79 8.77 15.90
CA ASN A 341 -5.33 9.46 14.69
C ASN A 341 -3.80 9.61 14.74
N PHE A 342 -3.11 8.85 13.91
CA PHE A 342 -1.74 9.15 13.53
C PHE A 342 -1.83 10.16 12.39
N THR A 343 -1.54 11.43 12.69
CA THR A 343 -1.26 12.41 11.65
C THR A 343 0.25 12.41 11.47
N PRO A 344 0.79 11.88 10.35
CA PRO A 344 2.17 12.16 9.98
C PRO A 344 2.36 13.67 9.98
N VAL A 345 3.40 14.17 10.63
CA VAL A 345 3.73 15.60 10.56
C VAL A 345 5.03 15.70 9.77
N GLN A 346 4.97 16.31 8.59
CA GLN A 346 6.17 16.64 7.82
C GLN A 346 6.89 17.85 8.40
N PRO A 347 8.21 17.77 8.55
CA PRO A 347 9.13 18.89 8.49
C PRO A 347 9.82 18.88 7.12
N ASP A 348 9.63 19.96 6.36
CA ASP A 348 10.65 20.55 5.48
C ASP A 348 11.82 19.68 4.95
N GLY A 349 11.50 18.64 4.18
CA GLY A 349 12.45 18.04 3.22
C GLY A 349 13.50 17.08 3.77
N ASN A 350 13.32 16.51 4.96
CA ASN A 350 14.14 15.41 5.46
C ASN A 350 13.66 14.05 4.92
N LEU A 351 14.55 13.18 4.43
CA LEU A 351 14.25 11.76 4.10
C LEU A 351 13.74 11.04 5.36
N GLY A 352 12.68 10.23 5.28
CA GLY A 352 12.04 9.49 6.38
C GLY A 352 11.40 10.38 7.46
N SER A 353 10.13 10.19 7.81
CA SER A 353 9.52 10.95 8.93
C SER A 353 8.37 10.25 9.64
N LEU A 354 8.49 8.94 9.92
CA LEU A 354 7.49 8.23 10.73
C LEU A 354 7.49 8.77 12.17
N THR A 355 6.57 9.70 12.43
CA THR A 355 6.36 10.35 13.73
C THR A 355 4.92 10.19 14.17
N TYR A 356 4.73 9.86 15.45
CA TYR A 356 3.43 9.63 16.05
C TYR A 356 3.16 10.61 17.17
N LYS A 357 2.06 11.34 17.08
CA LYS A 357 1.51 12.08 18.20
C LYS A 357 0.48 11.23 18.92
N ILE A 358 0.78 10.85 20.15
CA ILE A 358 -0.16 10.07 20.96
C ILE A 358 -1.15 11.05 21.60
N GLY A 359 -2.43 10.93 21.28
CA GLY A 359 -3.46 11.86 21.78
C GLY A 359 -3.72 11.71 23.28
N ASN A 360 -4.12 10.50 23.69
CA ASN A 360 -4.38 10.13 25.08
C ASN A 360 -3.44 9.00 25.50
N THR A 361 -3.17 8.88 26.80
CA THR A 361 -2.45 7.71 27.30
C THR A 361 -3.24 6.45 26.96
N SER A 362 -2.57 5.51 26.30
CA SER A 362 -3.19 4.29 25.76
C SER A 362 -2.37 3.08 26.12
N THR A 363 -3.07 1.94 26.13
CA THR A 363 -2.41 0.64 26.19
C THR A 363 -1.97 0.25 24.79
N VAL A 364 -0.81 -0.35 24.70
CA VAL A 364 -0.16 -0.79 23.48
C VAL A 364 0.05 -2.29 23.56
N SER A 365 -0.34 -3.01 22.51
CA SER A 365 -0.11 -4.46 22.39
C SER A 365 0.44 -4.82 21.00
N LEU A 366 1.05 -6.00 20.91
CA LEU A 366 1.61 -6.54 19.66
C LEU A 366 0.58 -7.46 19.00
N ASP A 367 0.42 -7.34 17.67
CA ASP A 367 -0.40 -8.28 16.91
C ASP A 367 0.19 -9.70 16.90
N GLN A 368 -0.69 -10.72 16.87
CA GLN A 368 -0.28 -12.12 16.95
C GLN A 368 0.30 -12.70 15.66
N GLN A 369 -0.07 -12.16 14.51
CA GLN A 369 0.25 -12.74 13.20
C GLN A 369 1.33 -11.95 12.48
N VAL A 370 1.35 -10.62 12.63
CA VAL A 370 2.26 -9.73 11.88
C VAL A 370 3.75 -10.04 12.06
N PRO A 371 4.26 -10.40 13.27
CA PRO A 371 5.66 -10.80 13.43
C PRO A 371 6.11 -11.99 12.55
N ASN A 372 5.19 -12.86 12.12
CA ASN A 372 5.51 -14.05 11.32
C ASN A 372 5.89 -13.74 9.87
N LEU A 373 5.70 -12.50 9.43
CA LEU A 373 6.00 -12.10 8.04
C LEU A 373 7.33 -11.37 7.95
N THR A 374 8.07 -11.41 9.06
CA THR A 374 9.46 -11.06 9.11
C THR A 374 10.29 -12.10 8.36
N ASN A 375 11.06 -11.68 7.36
CA ASN A 375 12.07 -12.48 6.68
C ASN A 375 13.38 -11.70 6.68
N ALA A 376 14.22 -11.97 7.68
CA ALA A 376 15.37 -11.13 7.96
C ALA A 376 16.68 -11.87 7.83
N LEU A 377 17.73 -11.13 7.45
CA LEU A 377 19.10 -11.62 7.55
C LEU A 377 19.69 -11.40 8.94
N PHE A 378 19.22 -10.41 9.71
CA PHE A 378 19.76 -10.10 11.02
C PHE A 378 18.81 -10.37 12.20
N ASP A 379 19.41 -10.35 13.39
CA ASP A 379 18.72 -10.41 14.67
C ASP A 379 18.52 -8.99 15.21
N ASN A 380 17.34 -8.42 15.02
CA ASN A 380 17.10 -6.98 15.15
C ASN A 380 16.48 -6.62 16.51
N LEU A 381 16.91 -5.51 17.09
CA LEU A 381 16.23 -4.88 18.23
C LEU A 381 15.45 -3.67 17.76
N ILE A 382 14.23 -3.53 18.24
CA ILE A 382 13.28 -2.54 17.74
C ILE A 382 12.63 -1.85 18.93
N GLY A 383 12.31 -0.57 18.77
CA GLY A 383 11.55 0.15 19.78
C GLY A 383 11.05 1.49 19.33
N PHE A 384 10.54 2.25 20.30
CA PHE A 384 10.08 3.63 20.10
C PHE A 384 10.86 4.55 21.00
N TYR A 385 11.16 5.76 20.53
CA TYR A 385 11.78 6.81 21.33
C TYR A 385 10.95 8.08 21.31
N ARG A 386 11.05 8.83 22.40
CA ARG A 386 10.33 10.09 22.57
C ARG A 386 10.98 11.18 21.73
N LEU A 387 10.15 11.99 21.07
CA LEU A 387 10.55 13.22 20.41
C LEU A 387 10.12 14.43 21.23
N ALA A 388 10.94 15.47 21.18
CA ALA A 388 10.65 16.79 21.75
C ALA A 388 9.62 17.56 20.92
N ASN A 389 9.55 17.30 19.62
CA ASN A 389 8.59 17.92 18.72
C ASN A 389 8.21 17.00 17.56
N ALA A 390 7.26 17.46 16.74
CA ALA A 390 6.76 16.73 15.59
C ALA A 390 7.80 16.60 14.45
N HIS A 391 8.92 17.34 14.54
CA HIS A 391 9.97 17.36 13.52
C HIS A 391 11.17 16.47 13.86
N GLY A 392 10.99 15.51 14.77
CA GLY A 392 12.03 14.54 15.09
C GLY A 392 13.08 15.03 16.08
N ALA A 393 13.03 16.26 16.57
CA ALA A 393 14.06 16.72 17.50
C ALA A 393 14.01 15.90 18.81
N VAL A 394 15.18 15.63 19.39
CA VAL A 394 15.34 14.99 20.71
C VAL A 394 16.07 15.94 21.66
N ILE A 395 15.88 15.76 22.96
CA ILE A 395 16.66 16.50 23.98
C ILE A 395 18.04 15.86 24.05
N ASP A 396 19.12 16.63 23.97
CA ASP A 396 20.47 16.14 24.24
C ASP A 396 20.60 15.84 25.73
N ILE A 397 20.49 14.57 26.13
CA ILE A 397 20.47 14.21 27.56
C ILE A 397 21.86 14.04 28.18
N ASN A 398 22.94 14.04 27.38
CA ASN A 398 24.29 13.66 27.83
C ASN A 398 25.43 14.49 27.22
N ASP A 399 25.14 15.68 26.67
CA ASP A 399 26.11 16.48 25.90
C ASP A 399 26.72 15.63 24.77
N ALA A 400 25.84 14.91 24.08
CA ALA A 400 26.20 13.94 23.05
C ALA A 400 26.90 14.60 21.85
N ASN A 401 26.67 15.91 21.65
CA ASN A 401 27.35 16.70 20.64
C ASN A 401 28.63 17.42 21.14
N GLY A 402 28.93 17.36 22.45
CA GLY A 402 30.11 17.95 23.08
C GLY A 402 30.14 19.48 23.11
N ASN A 403 28.98 20.14 23.06
CA ASN A 403 28.86 21.60 23.09
C ASN A 403 28.79 22.17 24.52
N GLY A 404 28.72 21.31 25.54
CA GLY A 404 28.66 21.64 26.96
C GLY A 404 27.23 21.87 27.52
N SER A 405 26.19 21.52 26.77
CA SER A 405 24.77 21.61 27.13
C SER A 405 24.14 20.21 27.19
N ILE A 406 23.16 20.03 28.09
CA ILE A 406 22.46 18.75 28.32
C ILE A 406 20.93 18.89 28.25
N GLU A 407 20.43 19.96 27.63
CA GLU A 407 18.99 20.23 27.50
C GLU A 407 18.61 20.91 26.18
N ASP A 408 19.56 21.11 25.27
CA ASP A 408 19.31 21.63 23.93
C ASP A 408 18.70 20.56 23.02
N LEU A 409 18.14 21.01 21.90
CA LEU A 409 17.49 20.14 20.93
C LEU A 409 18.48 19.72 19.85
N LEU A 410 18.57 18.42 19.60
CA LEU A 410 19.24 17.82 18.45
C LEU A 410 18.19 17.46 17.42
N ASN A 411 18.33 17.96 16.19
CA ASN A 411 17.49 17.56 15.07
C ASN A 411 18.05 16.27 14.45
N PRO A 412 17.22 15.51 13.72
CA PRO A 412 17.70 14.39 12.93
C PRO A 412 18.92 14.76 12.07
N GLY A 413 20.00 13.99 12.19
CA GLY A 413 21.27 14.21 11.49
C GLY A 413 22.30 15.05 12.26
N ASP A 414 21.92 15.69 13.37
CA ASP A 414 22.89 16.36 14.24
C ASP A 414 23.80 15.34 14.95
N ILE A 415 25.05 15.75 15.21
CA ILE A 415 26.00 14.94 16.00
C ILE A 415 25.36 14.63 17.36
N GLY A 416 25.43 13.38 17.81
CA GLY A 416 24.85 12.94 19.08
C GLY A 416 23.34 12.65 19.05
N TYR A 417 22.67 12.81 17.90
CA TYR A 417 21.24 12.52 17.76
C TYR A 417 20.91 11.06 18.14
N ALA A 418 21.61 10.10 17.55
CA ALA A 418 21.33 8.67 17.74
C ALA A 418 21.47 8.24 19.21
N SER A 419 22.55 8.64 19.89
CA SER A 419 22.74 8.36 21.31
C SER A 419 21.69 9.03 22.19
N SER A 420 21.26 10.25 21.85
CA SER A 420 20.22 10.97 22.60
C SER A 420 18.83 10.35 22.40
N ALA A 421 18.52 9.92 21.17
CA ALA A 421 17.30 9.21 20.83
C ALA A 421 17.21 7.84 21.54
N LEU A 422 18.26 7.02 21.42
CA LEU A 422 18.36 5.71 22.08
C LEU A 422 18.62 5.81 23.59
N GLY A 423 18.87 6.99 24.14
CA GLY A 423 18.83 7.24 25.58
C GLY A 423 17.43 7.56 26.11
N GLN A 424 16.47 7.81 25.21
CA GLN A 424 15.09 8.23 25.49
C GLN A 424 14.06 7.27 24.89
N TYR A 425 14.44 6.02 24.65
CA TYR A 425 13.50 4.99 24.24
C TYR A 425 12.47 4.69 25.33
N LYS A 426 11.31 4.22 24.89
CA LYS A 426 10.26 3.73 25.77
C LYS A 426 10.60 2.30 26.16
N THR A 427 11.05 2.12 27.40
CA THR A 427 11.57 0.84 27.91
C THR A 427 10.61 -0.33 27.79
N ASP A 428 9.31 -0.06 27.80
CA ASP A 428 8.27 -1.08 27.75
C ASP A 428 7.83 -1.37 26.30
N VAL A 429 8.24 -0.57 25.32
CA VAL A 429 7.91 -0.77 23.89
C VAL A 429 9.17 -1.18 23.16
N LEU A 430 9.63 -2.40 23.46
CA LEU A 430 10.79 -3.02 22.83
C LEU A 430 10.43 -4.40 22.26
N LEU A 431 11.03 -4.70 21.11
CA LEU A 431 10.85 -5.95 20.39
C LEU A 431 12.21 -6.46 19.93
N ARG A 432 12.33 -7.79 19.86
CA ARG A 432 13.35 -8.51 19.10
C ARG A 432 12.65 -9.21 17.95
N LEU A 433 13.05 -8.94 16.71
CA LEU A 433 12.48 -9.54 15.49
C LEU A 433 13.59 -9.86 14.50
N GLY A 434 13.28 -10.62 13.46
CA GLY A 434 14.25 -11.04 12.45
C GLY A 434 15.02 -12.28 12.86
N ALA A 435 15.71 -12.21 14.01
CA ALA A 435 16.38 -13.31 14.68
C ALA A 435 17.20 -14.27 13.79
N GLU A 436 17.74 -13.79 12.66
CA GLU A 436 18.39 -14.62 11.63
C GLU A 436 17.51 -15.80 11.17
N GLY A 437 16.19 -15.59 11.12
CA GLY A 437 15.18 -16.59 10.78
C GLY A 437 14.75 -17.52 11.94
N ASP A 438 15.34 -17.41 13.13
CA ASP A 438 14.91 -18.19 14.31
C ASP A 438 13.76 -17.52 15.06
N THR A 439 12.54 -17.80 14.63
CA THR A 439 11.31 -17.22 15.20
C THR A 439 11.12 -17.49 16.70
N ASN A 440 11.83 -18.43 17.32
CA ASN A 440 11.73 -18.68 18.77
C ASN A 440 12.41 -17.58 19.62
N LYS A 441 13.30 -16.79 19.02
CA LYS A 441 13.94 -15.66 19.68
C LYS A 441 13.10 -14.38 19.56
N ASN A 442 12.15 -14.35 18.63
CA ASN A 442 11.30 -13.18 18.44
C ASN A 442 10.47 -12.91 19.69
N THR A 443 10.21 -11.63 19.94
CA THR A 443 9.32 -11.22 21.03
C THR A 443 7.89 -11.65 20.70
N SER A 444 7.38 -12.59 21.48
CA SER A 444 5.98 -13.03 21.41
C SER A 444 5.04 -11.98 22.02
N VAL A 445 3.76 -12.05 21.64
CA VAL A 445 2.70 -11.19 22.20
C VAL A 445 2.62 -11.28 23.73
N SER A 446 2.84 -12.46 24.32
CA SER A 446 2.81 -12.64 25.77
C SER A 446 4.00 -12.00 26.49
N GLN A 447 5.17 -11.95 25.85
CA GLN A 447 6.37 -11.30 26.38
C GLN A 447 6.29 -9.78 26.24
N PHE A 448 5.70 -9.30 25.14
CA PHE A 448 5.44 -7.87 24.95
C PHE A 448 4.39 -7.36 25.95
N GLY A 449 3.27 -8.07 26.06
CA GLY A 449 2.18 -7.73 26.98
C GLY A 449 1.46 -6.44 26.60
N ASP A 450 0.72 -5.90 27.58
CA ASP A 450 0.01 -4.62 27.47
C ASP A 450 0.87 -3.52 28.11
N VAL A 451 1.37 -2.59 27.30
CA VAL A 451 2.32 -1.56 27.74
C VAL A 451 1.75 -0.16 27.59
N LEU A 452 2.04 0.76 28.51
CA LEU A 452 1.44 2.08 28.50
C LEU A 452 2.28 3.07 27.70
N ILE A 453 1.69 3.71 26.69
CA ILE A 453 2.28 4.85 25.99
C ILE A 453 1.61 6.15 26.44
N ASN A 454 2.40 7.19 26.70
CA ASN A 454 1.88 8.42 27.29
C ASN A 454 1.19 9.28 26.23
N GLY A 455 0.02 9.83 26.57
CA GLY A 455 -0.66 10.84 25.75
C GLY A 455 0.02 12.20 25.80
N GLY A 456 -0.24 13.00 24.77
CA GLY A 456 0.31 14.34 24.58
C GLY A 456 1.76 14.38 24.08
N GLU A 457 2.40 13.24 23.83
CA GLU A 457 3.81 13.14 23.45
C GLU A 457 4.00 12.66 22.01
N TYR A 458 5.18 12.96 21.45
CA TYR A 458 5.59 12.49 20.14
C TYR A 458 6.55 11.30 20.28
N TYR A 459 6.42 10.31 19.39
CA TYR A 459 7.27 9.14 19.35
C TYR A 459 7.66 8.78 17.91
N ALA A 460 8.83 8.17 17.74
CA ALA A 460 9.24 7.58 16.48
C ALA A 460 9.86 6.19 16.70
N PRO A 461 9.71 5.25 15.76
CA PRO A 461 10.34 3.95 15.82
C PRO A 461 11.81 4.01 15.43
N PHE A 462 12.56 3.03 15.93
CA PHE A 462 13.93 2.73 15.55
C PHE A 462 14.13 1.22 15.45
N VAL A 463 15.16 0.82 14.70
CA VAL A 463 15.73 -0.52 14.69
C VAL A 463 17.24 -0.43 14.94
N ILE A 464 17.79 -1.37 15.70
CA ILE A 464 19.23 -1.64 15.76
C ILE A 464 19.41 -2.94 14.98
N ALA A 465 19.88 -2.79 13.74
CA ALA A 465 20.20 -3.91 12.88
C ALA A 465 21.24 -4.80 13.56
N ASN A 466 20.98 -6.10 13.60
CA ASN A 466 21.82 -7.10 14.28
C ASN A 466 21.99 -6.92 15.81
N GLY A 467 21.25 -6.01 16.44
CA GLY A 467 21.38 -5.71 17.87
C GLY A 467 21.08 -6.89 18.81
N GLY A 468 20.30 -7.87 18.36
CA GLY A 468 19.97 -9.08 19.12
C GLY A 468 21.18 -9.98 19.36
N ASN A 469 22.23 -9.87 18.54
CA ASN A 469 23.50 -10.56 18.73
C ASN A 469 24.35 -10.00 19.88
N LEU A 470 23.99 -8.83 20.41
CA LEU A 470 24.61 -8.28 21.61
C LEU A 470 24.07 -8.89 22.90
N LEU A 471 22.94 -9.60 22.84
CA LEU A 471 22.27 -10.18 24.01
C LEU A 471 22.93 -11.49 24.44
N GLU A 472 23.27 -11.56 25.73
CA GLU A 472 23.67 -12.80 26.40
C GLU A 472 22.47 -13.47 27.08
N PRO A 473 22.54 -14.78 27.37
CA PRO A 473 21.45 -15.47 28.08
C PRO A 473 21.13 -14.81 29.43
N GLY A 474 19.93 -14.25 29.53
CA GLY A 474 19.44 -13.55 30.73
C GLY A 474 19.39 -12.03 30.61
N ASP A 475 19.98 -11.46 29.55
CA ASP A 475 19.86 -10.04 29.25
C ASP A 475 18.43 -9.67 28.86
N THR A 476 18.08 -8.43 29.20
CA THR A 476 16.90 -7.70 28.74
C THR A 476 17.17 -7.02 27.41
N LEU A 477 16.12 -6.70 26.64
CA LEU A 477 16.27 -5.96 25.39
C LEU A 477 16.89 -4.56 25.60
N ALA A 478 16.58 -3.93 26.75
CA ALA A 478 17.17 -2.67 27.19
C ALA A 478 18.71 -2.75 27.37
N GLU A 479 19.21 -3.88 27.89
CA GLU A 479 20.66 -4.12 28.01
C GLU A 479 21.31 -4.28 26.64
N GLY A 480 20.62 -4.84 25.65
CA GLY A 480 21.08 -4.87 24.26
C GLY A 480 21.30 -3.48 23.67
N ILE A 481 20.37 -2.54 23.91
CA ILE A 481 20.50 -1.13 23.49
C ILE A 481 21.70 -0.46 24.20
N ALA A 482 21.87 -0.71 25.50
CA ALA A 482 23.00 -0.18 26.25
C ALA A 482 24.34 -0.69 25.69
N LYS A 483 24.44 -1.99 25.39
CA LYS A 483 25.61 -2.60 24.76
C LYS A 483 25.89 -2.03 23.37
N PHE A 484 24.85 -1.77 22.57
CA PHE A 484 24.99 -1.09 21.29
C PHE A 484 25.63 0.30 21.46
N LEU A 485 25.14 1.09 22.43
CA LEU A 485 25.69 2.41 22.71
C LEU A 485 27.15 2.36 23.19
N ASP A 486 27.56 1.30 23.89
CA ASP A 486 28.96 1.10 24.29
C ASP A 486 29.90 0.87 23.10
N ILE A 487 29.43 0.20 22.04
CA ILE A 487 30.26 -0.15 20.87
C ILE A 487 30.13 0.81 19.68
N ASN A 488 28.97 1.48 19.54
CA ASN A 488 28.65 2.36 18.41
C ASN A 488 27.81 3.58 18.83
N SER A 489 28.20 4.27 19.91
CA SER A 489 27.51 5.48 20.42
C SER A 489 27.29 6.59 19.38
N GLN A 490 28.17 6.72 18.39
CA GLN A 490 28.06 7.71 17.32
C GLN A 490 27.26 7.22 16.11
N ASN A 491 26.73 5.99 16.18
CA ASN A 491 25.99 5.34 15.10
C ASN A 491 26.70 5.41 13.75
N THR A 492 27.97 5.01 13.70
CA THR A 492 28.74 5.01 12.44
C THR A 492 28.21 3.92 11.52
N ALA A 493 28.05 4.26 10.23
CA ALA A 493 27.57 3.35 9.20
C ALA A 493 28.44 2.10 9.05
N ALA A 494 27.81 1.02 8.62
CA ALA A 494 28.51 -0.16 8.14
C ALA A 494 29.26 0.12 6.83
N THR A 495 30.22 -0.75 6.55
CA THR A 495 31.02 -0.79 5.32
C THR A 495 30.84 -2.14 4.65
N VAL A 496 31.23 -2.25 3.37
CA VAL A 496 31.18 -3.52 2.61
C VAL A 496 31.95 -4.64 3.33
N ASP A 497 32.98 -4.31 4.11
CA ASP A 497 33.83 -5.30 4.78
C ASP A 497 33.24 -5.80 6.11
N ASN A 498 32.34 -5.06 6.76
CA ASN A 498 31.88 -5.36 8.12
C ASN A 498 30.36 -5.41 8.32
N PHE A 499 29.54 -5.15 7.30
CA PHE A 499 28.08 -5.07 7.49
C PHE A 499 27.43 -6.32 8.10
N TRP A 500 28.04 -7.51 7.96
CA TRP A 500 27.55 -8.74 8.59
C TRP A 500 27.67 -8.79 10.11
N ASN A 501 28.54 -8.00 10.73
CA ASN A 501 28.83 -8.07 12.17
C ASN A 501 28.96 -6.67 12.82
N HIS A 502 28.46 -5.64 12.15
CA HIS A 502 28.55 -4.26 12.62
C HIS A 502 27.14 -3.74 12.82
N GLU A 503 26.75 -3.59 14.08
CA GLU A 503 25.43 -3.12 14.46
C GLU A 503 25.27 -1.63 14.13
N VAL A 504 24.14 -1.30 13.52
CA VAL A 504 23.79 0.07 13.13
C VAL A 504 22.36 0.35 13.56
N ALA A 505 22.12 1.51 14.15
CA ALA A 505 20.79 1.98 14.43
C ALA A 505 20.23 2.74 13.23
N TYR A 506 19.04 2.35 12.79
CA TYR A 506 18.25 3.09 11.82
C TYR A 506 17.00 3.65 12.47
N PHE A 507 16.71 4.90 12.14
CA PHE A 507 15.62 5.70 12.65
C PHE A 507 14.64 6.01 11.53
N SER A 508 13.45 6.39 11.96
CA SER A 508 12.39 6.90 11.10
C SER A 508 12.80 8.07 10.20
N PHE A 509 13.91 8.74 10.52
CA PHE A 509 14.46 9.86 9.76
C PHE A 509 15.72 9.41 9.01
N GLY A 510 15.63 9.29 7.69
CA GLY A 510 16.73 8.94 6.80
C GLY A 510 17.95 9.85 6.95
N VAL A 511 17.76 11.14 7.25
CA VAL A 511 18.89 12.06 7.56
C VAL A 511 19.59 11.75 8.88
N ALA A 512 18.95 11.03 9.81
CA ALA A 512 19.57 10.51 11.01
C ALA A 512 20.21 9.12 10.80
N ASN A 513 19.96 8.49 9.65
CA ASN A 513 20.55 7.21 9.30
C ASN A 513 21.94 7.44 8.72
N PRO A 514 22.96 6.70 9.21
CA PRO A 514 24.34 7.04 8.89
C PRO A 514 24.74 6.68 7.47
N ASP A 515 23.93 5.90 6.77
CA ASP A 515 24.06 5.62 5.34
C ASP A 515 23.22 6.56 4.45
N GLY A 516 22.38 7.41 5.05
CA GLY A 516 21.54 8.39 4.39
C GLY A 516 20.29 7.80 3.69
N VAL A 517 19.89 6.57 4.03
CA VAL A 517 18.77 5.88 3.39
C VAL A 517 17.64 5.64 4.39
N GLU A 518 16.41 5.45 3.89
CA GLU A 518 15.27 5.05 4.71
C GLU A 518 15.27 3.53 4.96
N HIS A 519 15.09 3.15 6.22
CA HIS A 519 15.01 1.75 6.66
C HIS A 519 13.71 1.41 7.36
N LEU A 520 12.80 2.38 7.48
CA LEU A 520 11.51 2.18 8.12
C LEU A 520 10.40 2.59 7.16
N ARG A 521 9.37 1.75 7.07
CA ARG A 521 8.21 2.00 6.23
C ARG A 521 6.94 1.74 7.02
N SER A 522 6.01 2.69 7.01
CA SER A 522 4.65 2.44 7.49
C SER A 522 3.81 1.92 6.33
N TYR A 523 3.03 0.90 6.61
CA TYR A 523 2.05 0.35 5.68
C TYR A 523 0.62 0.67 6.08
N GLY A 524 0.42 1.65 6.97
CA GLY A 524 -0.89 1.97 7.55
C GLY A 524 -1.30 1.00 8.66
N ASN A 525 -2.39 1.34 9.36
CA ASN A 525 -2.94 0.56 10.48
C ASN A 525 -1.91 0.16 11.56
N ASN A 526 -0.92 1.03 11.78
CA ASN A 526 0.20 0.82 12.71
C ASN A 526 1.06 -0.41 12.41
N VAL A 527 1.06 -0.84 11.15
CA VAL A 527 1.98 -1.86 10.67
C VAL A 527 3.24 -1.20 10.14
N PHE A 528 4.38 -1.72 10.57
CA PHE A 528 5.70 -1.19 10.25
C PHE A 528 6.58 -2.29 9.70
N GLY A 529 7.26 -1.96 8.60
CA GLY A 529 8.33 -2.74 7.99
C GLY A 529 9.67 -2.08 8.19
N PHE A 530 10.69 -2.91 8.28
CA PHE A 530 12.07 -2.50 8.46
C PHE A 530 12.95 -3.19 7.44
N GLU A 531 13.93 -2.46 6.95
CA GLU A 531 15.05 -2.97 6.17
C GLU A 531 16.28 -3.00 7.08
N ASP A 532 16.91 -4.15 7.29
CA ASP A 532 18.02 -4.32 8.23
C ASP A 532 19.41 -4.20 7.58
N LEU A 533 19.49 -4.37 6.26
CA LEU A 533 20.72 -4.25 5.48
C LEU A 533 21.02 -2.80 5.06
N PRO A 534 22.30 -2.37 5.01
CA PRO A 534 22.68 -1.02 4.59
C PRO A 534 22.23 -0.67 3.16
N GLY A 535 21.51 0.44 3.01
CA GLY A 535 20.94 0.85 1.72
C GLY A 535 21.98 1.40 0.74
N ASN A 536 23.03 2.06 1.25
CA ASN A 536 24.04 2.71 0.42
C ASN A 536 25.11 1.76 -0.16
N LEU A 537 25.13 0.49 0.23
CA LEU A 537 26.14 -0.49 -0.18
C LEU A 537 25.69 -1.38 -1.35
N GLY A 538 24.42 -1.28 -1.78
CA GLY A 538 23.84 -2.12 -2.82
C GLY A 538 23.68 -3.59 -2.41
N VAL A 539 23.55 -3.84 -1.10
CA VAL A 539 23.34 -5.18 -0.51
C VAL A 539 21.91 -5.38 -0.02
N SER A 540 21.23 -4.29 0.37
CA SER A 540 19.81 -4.23 0.72
C SER A 540 18.94 -4.50 -0.51
N ASP A 541 17.84 -5.23 -0.30
CA ASP A 541 16.84 -5.54 -1.33
C ASP A 541 15.56 -4.68 -1.21
N PHE A 542 15.49 -3.83 -0.18
CA PHE A 542 14.49 -2.75 -0.03
C PHE A 542 13.05 -3.25 0.00
N ASP A 543 12.83 -4.45 0.51
CA ASP A 543 11.51 -5.03 0.66
C ASP A 543 10.85 -4.67 2.00
N PHE A 544 11.64 -4.20 2.98
CA PHE A 544 11.24 -3.77 4.32
C PHE A 544 10.50 -4.87 5.11
N ASN A 545 10.79 -6.14 4.84
CA ASN A 545 10.25 -7.27 5.60
C ASN A 545 11.25 -7.91 6.56
N ASP A 546 12.46 -7.35 6.73
CA ASP A 546 13.47 -7.81 7.70
C ASP A 546 13.03 -7.63 9.17
N ALA A 547 12.05 -6.78 9.42
CA ALA A 547 11.19 -6.92 10.57
C ALA A 547 9.81 -6.36 10.25
N VAL A 548 8.78 -7.08 10.66
CA VAL A 548 7.41 -6.64 10.47
C VAL A 548 6.67 -6.73 11.79
N PHE A 549 6.08 -5.63 12.25
CA PHE A 549 5.22 -5.66 13.43
C PHE A 549 4.07 -4.67 13.33
N GLN A 550 3.01 -4.99 14.07
CA GLN A 550 1.89 -4.09 14.24
C GLN A 550 1.71 -3.75 15.70
N ILE A 551 1.52 -2.46 15.95
CA ILE A 551 1.21 -1.95 17.28
C ILE A 551 -0.28 -1.61 17.37
N ILE A 552 -0.99 -2.27 18.26
CA ILE A 552 -2.40 -2.04 18.53
C ILE A 552 -2.50 -1.10 19.72
N PHE A 553 -3.26 -0.01 19.57
CA PHE A 553 -3.52 0.95 20.65
C PHE A 553 -4.96 0.74 21.13
N ALA A 554 -5.14 0.66 22.45
CA ALA A 554 -6.45 0.50 23.09
C ALA A 554 -6.87 1.75 23.89
#